data_AF-A0A482UU12-F1
#
_entry.id   AF-A0A482UU12-F1
#
_cell.length_a   1.000
_cell.length_b   1.000
_cell.length_c   1.000
_cell.angle_alpha   90.00
_cell.angle_beta   90.00
_cell.angle_gamma   90.00
#
_symmetry.space_group_name_H-M   'P 1'
#
loop_
_entity.id
_entity.type
_entity.pdbx_description
1 polymer ?
#
loop_
_entity_poly.entity_id
_entity_poly.type
_entity_poly.pdbx_seq_one_letter_code
_entity_poly.pdbx_strand_id
1 'polypeptide(L)'
;MCNSAIDNLLHRLAVVNLTHEAKGLDSYLNTRAKLEKLHDTASIAILDHNILEEIYHVAKGVKWFKFLCSYYNKQSTTSPAIVYQEIYRQHFKGPLRPPFHIEFRDKADMTEDWYVSLTEV
;
A
#
# COMPACT_ATOMS: atom_id res chain seq x y z
N MET A 1 -29.19 1.85 -4.83
CA MET A 1 -28.39 1.97 -6.08
C MET A 1 -27.21 1.02 -5.95
N CYS A 2 -26.91 0.24 -6.99
CA CYS A 2 -26.00 -0.91 -6.92
C CYS A 2 -24.53 -0.46 -6.80
N ASN A 3 -24.05 -0.22 -5.58
CA ASN A 3 -22.65 0.14 -5.29
C ASN A 3 -21.73 -1.08 -5.07
N SER A 4 -22.29 -2.29 -4.95
CA SER A 4 -21.55 -3.47 -4.47
C SER A 4 -20.29 -3.83 -5.26
N ALA A 5 -20.33 -3.79 -6.60
CA ALA A 5 -19.17 -4.19 -7.43
C ALA A 5 -18.01 -3.18 -7.36
N ILE A 6 -18.34 -1.91 -7.20
CA ILE A 6 -17.38 -0.81 -7.13
C ILE A 6 -16.76 -0.73 -5.75
N ASP A 7 -17.59 -0.85 -4.71
CA ASP A 7 -17.15 -0.95 -3.33
C ASP A 7 -16.19 -2.14 -3.19
N ASN A 8 -16.52 -3.28 -3.83
CA ASN A 8 -15.64 -4.44 -3.90
C ASN A 8 -14.29 -4.13 -4.57
N LEU A 9 -14.27 -3.32 -5.64
CA LEU A 9 -13.02 -2.96 -6.33
C LEU A 9 -12.18 -1.98 -5.49
N LEU A 10 -12.80 -0.94 -4.93
CA LEU A 10 -12.12 0.05 -4.08
C LEU A 10 -11.53 -0.62 -2.84
N HIS A 11 -12.30 -1.51 -2.21
CA HIS A 11 -11.83 -2.31 -1.07
C HIS A 11 -10.67 -3.22 -1.45
N ARG A 12 -10.73 -3.88 -2.63
CA ARG A 12 -9.63 -4.73 -3.11
C ARG A 12 -8.36 -3.93 -3.40
N LEU A 13 -8.46 -2.72 -3.95
CA LEU A 13 -7.31 -1.85 -4.15
C LEU A 13 -6.68 -1.45 -2.82
N ALA A 14 -7.49 -1.04 -1.83
CA ALA A 14 -7.01 -0.69 -0.50
C ALA A 14 -6.30 -1.87 0.20
N VAL A 15 -6.93 -3.03 0.22
CA VAL A 15 -6.40 -4.21 0.92
C VAL A 15 -5.20 -4.78 0.17
N VAL A 16 -5.31 -5.06 -1.12
CA VAL A 16 -4.22 -5.73 -1.84
C VAL A 16 -3.09 -4.75 -2.16
N ASN A 17 -3.37 -3.71 -2.94
CA ASN A 17 -2.30 -2.87 -3.49
C ASN A 17 -1.73 -1.90 -2.46
N LEU A 18 -2.61 -1.18 -1.75
CA LEU A 18 -2.16 -0.13 -0.82
C LEU A 18 -1.70 -0.69 0.53
N THR A 19 -2.12 -1.89 0.90
CA THR A 19 -1.72 -2.52 2.18
C THR A 19 -0.74 -3.67 1.99
N HIS A 20 -1.10 -4.71 1.23
CA HIS A 20 -0.25 -5.92 1.14
C HIS A 20 1.03 -5.65 0.35
N GLU A 21 0.93 -5.07 -0.86
CA GLU A 21 2.14 -4.77 -1.66
C GLU A 21 3.01 -3.70 -0.98
N ALA A 22 2.38 -2.69 -0.37
CA ALA A 22 3.10 -1.67 0.38
C ALA A 22 3.87 -2.24 1.59
N LYS A 23 3.35 -3.30 2.24
CA LYS A 23 4.08 -4.02 3.30
C LYS A 23 5.24 -4.85 2.75
N GLY A 24 5.15 -5.27 1.48
CA GLY A 24 6.28 -5.83 0.73
C GLY A 24 7.46 -4.87 0.75
N LEU A 25 7.21 -3.58 0.46
CA LEU A 25 8.21 -2.51 0.50
C LEU A 25 8.89 -2.38 1.87
N ASP A 26 8.09 -2.40 2.93
CA ASP A 26 8.55 -2.26 4.31
C ASP A 26 9.41 -3.44 4.78
N SER A 27 9.13 -4.64 4.25
CA SER A 27 9.86 -5.86 4.59
C SER A 27 11.18 -6.06 3.84
N TYR A 28 11.40 -5.29 2.77
CA TYR A 28 12.54 -5.45 1.86
C TYR A 28 13.89 -5.38 2.58
N LEU A 29 14.15 -4.30 3.33
CA LEU A 29 15.45 -4.09 3.98
C LEU A 29 15.77 -5.22 4.97
N ASN A 30 14.79 -5.63 5.76
CA ASN A 30 14.95 -6.70 6.74
C ASN A 30 15.19 -8.06 6.07
N THR A 31 14.51 -8.33 4.96
CA THR A 31 14.67 -9.58 4.20
C THR A 31 16.03 -9.61 3.51
N ARG A 32 16.42 -8.51 2.85
CA ARG A 32 17.72 -8.36 2.20
C ARG A 32 18.87 -8.53 3.18
N ALA A 33 18.82 -7.87 4.33
CA ALA A 33 19.85 -7.98 5.37
C ALA A 33 19.98 -9.41 5.93
N LYS A 34 18.89 -10.19 5.99
CA LYS A 34 18.95 -11.61 6.36
C LYS A 34 19.65 -12.45 5.29
N LEU A 35 19.32 -12.24 4.02
CA LEU A 35 19.93 -12.95 2.90
C LEU A 35 21.43 -12.63 2.78
N GLU A 36 21.83 -11.39 3.05
CA GLU A 36 23.24 -10.97 3.07
C GLU A 36 24.04 -11.74 4.13
N LYS A 37 23.47 -11.90 5.33
CA LYS A 37 24.09 -12.70 6.41
C LYS A 37 24.22 -14.18 6.06
N LEU A 38 23.34 -14.69 5.20
CA LEU A 38 23.39 -16.06 4.69
C LEU A 38 24.26 -16.20 3.43
N HIS A 39 24.82 -15.09 2.92
CA HIS A 39 25.58 -15.03 1.68
C HIS A 39 24.81 -15.57 0.46
N ASP A 40 23.48 -15.46 0.46
CA ASP A 40 22.62 -15.90 -0.64
C ASP A 40 22.45 -14.79 -1.68
N THR A 41 23.48 -14.62 -2.50
CA THR A 41 23.53 -13.58 -3.54
C THR A 41 22.50 -13.79 -4.65
N ALA A 42 22.10 -15.03 -4.91
CA ALA A 42 21.09 -15.36 -5.92
C ALA A 42 19.70 -14.86 -5.49
N SER A 43 19.31 -15.13 -4.24
CA SER A 43 18.05 -14.63 -3.70
C SER A 43 18.02 -13.11 -3.55
N ILE A 44 19.15 -12.47 -3.19
CA ILE A 44 19.26 -11.00 -3.15
C ILE A 44 19.00 -10.41 -4.53
N ALA A 45 19.61 -10.96 -5.59
CA ALA A 45 19.40 -10.44 -6.95
C ALA A 45 17.93 -10.52 -7.39
N ILE A 46 17.22 -11.58 -7.01
CA ILE A 46 15.78 -11.72 -7.26
C ILE A 46 15.00 -10.71 -6.44
N LEU A 47 15.30 -10.56 -5.14
CA LEU A 47 14.63 -9.62 -4.26
C LEU A 47 14.79 -8.17 -4.73
N ASP A 48 15.99 -7.79 -5.12
CA ASP A 48 16.35 -6.44 -5.63
C ASP A 48 15.67 -6.15 -6.98
N HIS A 49 15.29 -7.17 -7.75
CA HIS A 49 14.46 -7.01 -8.94
C HIS A 49 12.97 -6.87 -8.58
N ASN A 50 12.45 -7.79 -7.77
CA ASN A 50 11.02 -7.85 -7.42
C ASN A 50 10.53 -6.59 -6.71
N ILE A 51 11.39 -5.94 -5.92
CA ILE A 51 11.01 -4.71 -5.21
C ILE A 51 10.57 -3.58 -6.15
N LEU A 52 11.12 -3.53 -7.37
CA LEU A 52 10.71 -2.55 -8.38
C LEU A 52 9.29 -2.83 -8.89
N GLU A 53 8.92 -4.10 -9.02
CA GLU A 53 7.56 -4.51 -9.38
C GLU A 53 6.57 -4.14 -8.27
N GLU A 54 6.94 -4.33 -7.00
CA GLU A 54 6.09 -3.96 -5.87
C GLU A 54 5.85 -2.45 -5.78
N ILE A 55 6.89 -1.62 -6.01
CA ILE A 55 6.71 -0.16 -6.10
C ILE A 55 5.70 0.18 -7.20
N TYR A 56 5.80 -0.49 -8.35
CA TYR A 56 4.88 -0.28 -9.47
C TYR A 56 3.45 -0.73 -9.15
N HIS A 57 3.26 -1.86 -8.46
CA HIS A 57 1.95 -2.33 -8.02
C HIS A 57 1.29 -1.34 -7.06
N VAL A 58 2.02 -0.85 -6.06
CA VAL A 58 1.52 0.19 -5.15
C VAL A 58 1.16 1.45 -5.94
N ALA A 59 2.02 1.90 -6.86
CA ALA A 59 1.78 3.10 -7.67
C ALA A 59 0.52 2.99 -8.53
N LYS A 60 0.29 1.83 -9.16
CA LYS A 60 -0.96 1.58 -9.90
C LYS A 60 -2.16 1.50 -8.98
N GLY A 61 -2.00 0.88 -7.81
CA GLY A 61 -3.00 0.87 -6.75
C GLY A 61 -3.44 2.29 -6.40
N VAL A 62 -2.49 3.15 -6.03
CA VAL A 62 -2.73 4.55 -5.67
C VAL A 62 -3.41 5.30 -6.81
N LYS A 63 -2.90 5.19 -8.04
CA LYS A 63 -3.47 5.86 -9.22
C LYS A 63 -4.93 5.48 -9.42
N TRP A 64 -5.25 4.18 -9.43
CA TRP A 64 -6.62 3.72 -9.65
C TRP A 64 -7.53 4.00 -8.46
N PHE A 65 -7.01 3.92 -7.25
CA PHE A 65 -7.75 4.30 -6.04
C PHE A 65 -8.15 5.77 -6.08
N LYS A 66 -7.21 6.68 -6.36
CA LYS A 66 -7.48 8.12 -6.57
C LYS A 66 -8.53 8.35 -7.67
N PHE A 67 -8.44 7.63 -8.79
CA PHE A 67 -9.41 7.72 -9.88
C PHE A 67 -10.81 7.26 -9.48
N LEU A 68 -10.95 6.13 -8.77
CA LEU A 68 -12.26 5.64 -8.34
C LEU A 68 -12.87 6.56 -7.29
N CYS A 69 -12.07 7.05 -6.34
CA CYS A 69 -12.52 8.08 -5.41
C CYS A 69 -13.07 9.29 -6.16
N SER A 70 -12.34 9.87 -7.13
CA SER A 70 -12.84 11.04 -7.86
C SER A 70 -14.05 10.75 -8.76
N TYR A 71 -14.11 9.55 -9.35
CA TYR A 71 -15.19 9.15 -10.25
C TYR A 71 -16.53 8.94 -9.52
N TYR A 72 -16.50 8.29 -8.36
CA TYR A 72 -17.72 7.96 -7.60
C TYR A 72 -18.11 9.04 -6.59
N ASN A 73 -17.14 9.74 -6.00
CA ASN A 73 -17.37 10.76 -4.99
C ASN A 73 -17.32 12.19 -5.58
N LYS A 74 -17.99 12.43 -6.72
CA LYS A 74 -18.00 13.75 -7.39
C LYS A 74 -18.46 14.93 -6.51
N GLN A 75 -19.13 14.66 -5.39
CA GLN A 75 -19.69 15.65 -4.46
C GLN A 75 -19.04 15.61 -3.06
N SER A 76 -18.12 14.67 -2.80
CA SER A 76 -17.46 14.54 -1.50
C SER A 76 -16.05 15.13 -1.61
N THR A 77 -15.71 16.02 -0.66
CA THR A 77 -14.39 16.62 -0.51
C THR A 77 -13.40 15.70 0.23
N THR A 78 -13.78 14.46 0.49
CA THR A 78 -12.98 13.49 1.24
C THR A 78 -11.76 13.08 0.44
N SER A 79 -10.57 13.23 1.03
CA SER A 79 -9.33 12.84 0.34
C SER A 79 -9.26 11.31 0.18
N PRO A 80 -8.63 10.80 -0.90
CA PRO A 80 -8.43 9.36 -1.08
C PRO A 80 -7.70 8.69 0.10
N ALA A 81 -6.77 9.39 0.75
CA ALA A 81 -6.09 8.89 1.94
C ALA A 81 -7.06 8.58 3.08
N ILE A 82 -8.03 9.45 3.37
CA ILE A 82 -9.06 9.20 4.39
C ILE A 82 -9.91 7.98 4.04
N VAL A 83 -10.35 7.87 2.78
CA VAL A 83 -11.14 6.71 2.32
C VAL A 83 -10.35 5.41 2.48
N TYR A 84 -9.06 5.41 2.13
CA TYR A 84 -8.19 4.26 2.35
C TYR A 84 -8.09 3.90 3.84
N GLN A 85 -7.92 4.88 4.73
CA GLN A 85 -7.83 4.65 6.17
C GLN A 85 -9.13 4.07 6.75
N GLU A 86 -10.28 4.55 6.29
CA GLU A 86 -11.59 3.99 6.68
C GLU A 86 -11.71 2.54 6.25
N ILE A 87 -11.41 2.23 4.99
CA ILE A 87 -11.42 0.86 4.47
C ILE A 87 -10.42 -0.01 5.24
N TYR A 88 -9.22 0.49 5.52
CA TYR A 88 -8.22 -0.23 6.31
C TYR A 88 -8.79 -0.65 7.67
N ARG A 89 -9.38 0.29 8.42
CA ARG A 89 -9.98 0.01 9.74
C ARG A 89 -11.17 -0.95 9.67
N GLN A 90 -11.87 -1.02 8.55
CA GLN A 90 -12.95 -2.00 8.34
C GLN A 90 -12.42 -3.43 8.15
N HIS A 91 -11.27 -3.61 7.48
CA HIS A 91 -10.73 -4.94 7.15
C HIS A 91 -9.67 -5.43 8.15
N PHE A 92 -8.98 -4.54 8.85
CA PHE A 92 -7.91 -4.87 9.77
C PHE A 92 -8.25 -4.46 11.21
N LYS A 93 -8.08 -5.39 12.15
CA LYS A 93 -8.42 -5.21 13.58
C LYS A 93 -7.34 -4.49 14.41
N GLY A 94 -6.24 -4.07 13.80
CA GLY A 94 -5.10 -3.52 14.54
C GLY A 94 -4.31 -2.52 13.72
N PRO A 95 -3.33 -1.85 14.34
CA PRO A 95 -2.61 -0.77 13.71
C PRO A 95 -1.70 -1.29 12.59
N LEU A 96 -1.48 -0.43 11.60
CA LEU A 96 -0.48 -0.65 10.59
C LEU A 96 0.91 -0.44 11.21
N ARG A 97 1.69 -1.51 11.27
CA ARG A 97 2.95 -1.53 12.03
C ARG A 97 4.12 -0.97 11.22
N PRO A 98 4.92 -0.04 11.78
CA PRO A 98 6.22 0.36 11.24
C PRO A 98 7.29 -0.74 11.46
N PRO A 99 8.50 -0.63 10.88
CA PRO A 99 9.02 0.49 10.07
C PRO A 99 8.40 0.56 8.67
N PHE A 100 8.33 1.78 8.11
CA PHE A 100 7.89 2.00 6.73
C PHE A 100 9.07 2.34 5.83
N HIS A 101 9.06 1.84 4.59
CA HIS A 101 10.03 2.24 3.58
C HIS A 101 9.58 3.52 2.86
N ILE A 102 9.70 4.65 3.55
CA ILE A 102 9.18 5.96 3.11
C ILE A 102 9.56 6.27 1.67
N GLU A 103 10.84 6.13 1.30
CA GLU A 103 11.33 6.43 -0.06
C GLU A 103 10.61 5.59 -1.15
N PHE A 104 10.27 4.33 -0.87
CA PHE A 104 9.62 3.46 -1.86
C PHE A 104 8.13 3.72 -1.93
N ARG A 105 7.50 4.03 -0.80
CA ARG A 105 6.10 4.48 -0.74
C ARG A 105 5.92 5.83 -1.46
N ASP A 106 6.86 6.76 -1.29
CA ASP A 106 6.88 8.04 -1.99
C ASP A 106 7.07 7.87 -3.51
N LYS A 107 7.96 6.96 -3.95
CA LYS A 107 8.08 6.59 -5.37
C LYS A 107 6.78 6.03 -5.94
N ALA A 108 5.95 5.43 -5.10
CA ALA A 108 4.63 4.94 -5.45
C ALA A 108 3.49 5.97 -5.26
N ASP A 109 3.81 7.24 -5.00
CA ASP A 109 2.84 8.33 -4.77
C ASP A 109 1.92 8.07 -3.55
N MET A 110 2.38 7.22 -2.63
CA MET A 110 1.75 6.91 -1.34
C MET A 110 2.48 7.64 -0.22
N THR A 111 2.17 8.93 -0.06
CA THR A 111 2.73 9.80 0.97
C THR A 111 2.31 9.40 2.39
N GLU A 112 2.99 9.93 3.41
CA GLU A 112 2.76 9.57 4.82
C GLU A 112 1.32 9.79 5.32
N ASP A 113 0.60 10.76 4.76
CA ASP A 113 -0.81 11.03 5.08
C ASP A 113 -1.74 9.84 4.81
N TRP A 114 -1.33 8.90 3.95
CA TRP A 114 -2.09 7.67 3.71
C TRP A 114 -2.08 6.73 4.91
N TYR A 115 -0.96 6.63 5.65
CA TYR A 115 -0.71 5.48 6.52
C TYR A 115 -0.23 5.79 7.93
N VAL A 116 0.35 6.97 8.19
CA VAL A 116 0.87 7.31 9.52
C VAL A 116 -0.24 7.32 10.58
N SER A 117 -1.44 7.83 10.24
CA SER A 117 -2.61 7.84 11.14
C SER A 117 -3.17 6.46 11.46
N LEU A 118 -2.68 5.40 10.81
CA LEU A 118 -3.08 4.00 11.05
C LEU A 118 -2.15 3.30 12.04
N THR A 119 -1.10 3.97 12.52
CA THR A 119 -0.09 3.36 13.42
C THR A 119 -0.53 3.34 14.89
N GLU A 120 -1.49 4.17 15.26
CA GLU A 120 -2.04 4.30 16.61
C GLU A 120 -3.48 3.75 16.66
N VAL A 121 -3.90 3.26 17.84
CA VAL A 121 -5.23 2.67 18.10
C VAL A 121 -6.17 3.72 18.66
#